data_AF-A0AAJ2CYR3-F1
#
_entry.id   AF-A0AAJ2CYR3-F1
#
_cell.length_a   1.000
_cell.length_b   1.000
_cell.length_c   1.000
_cell.angle_alpha   90.00
_cell.angle_beta   90.00
_cell.angle_gamma   90.00
#
_symmetry.space_group_name_H-M   'P 1'
#
loop_
_entity.id
_entity.type
_entity.pdbx_description
1 polymer ?
#
loop_
_entity_poly.entity_id
_entity_poly.type
_entity_poly.pdbx_seq_one_letter_code
_entity_poly.pdbx_strand_id
1 'polypeptide(L)'
;MNKKIIGLTVTLGTGIFLIGQQTVNAADNTNTTANVSVLGGGLTITPLAQINFGTVTKDGQDHTQPDQSKSQLIINDNRGTTNTGWYLTANLEDKGKGVTGLDGMTLHLDTKKPDGSSEKGTFTGVDLTTDASTIISLDKSDIRLSDTVTTADLNATLNIPKSIAANTYSGTIVWNAIDGAPA
;
A
#
# COMPACT_ATOMS: atom_id res chain seq x y z
N MET A 1 2.42 -1.12 -51.87
CA MET A 1 3.12 -1.38 -53.15
C MET A 1 3.73 -0.08 -53.65
N ASN A 2 4.99 0.20 -53.34
CA ASN A 2 5.69 1.34 -53.94
C ASN A 2 6.95 0.80 -54.62
N LYS A 3 6.88 0.62 -55.94
CA LYS A 3 8.01 0.23 -56.78
C LYS A 3 8.90 1.46 -56.97
N LYS A 4 10.13 1.44 -56.44
CA LYS A 4 11.17 2.39 -56.87
C LYS A 4 12.10 1.69 -57.84
N ILE A 5 12.05 2.13 -59.09
CA ILE A 5 12.98 1.80 -60.15
C ILE A 5 14.23 2.64 -59.91
N ILE A 6 15.38 2.01 -59.73
CA ILE A 6 16.67 2.69 -59.85
C ILE A 6 17.41 1.98 -60.97
N GLY A 7 17.39 2.63 -62.15
CA GLY A 7 18.20 2.21 -63.28
C GLY A 7 19.65 2.57 -63.02
N LEU A 8 20.54 1.60 -63.19
CA LEU A 8 21.95 1.84 -63.44
C LEU A 8 22.29 1.20 -64.79
N THR A 9 22.61 2.04 -65.77
CA THR A 9 23.03 1.63 -67.11
C THR A 9 24.49 1.17 -67.07
N VAL A 10 24.77 -0.03 -67.60
CA VAL A 10 26.13 -0.47 -67.92
C VAL A 10 26.13 -0.93 -69.37
N THR A 11 26.92 -0.25 -70.21
CA THR A 11 27.16 -0.65 -71.60
C THR A 11 28.63 -1.05 -71.72
N LEU A 12 28.90 -2.35 -71.84
CA LEU A 12 30.15 -2.89 -72.39
C LEU A 12 29.81 -4.11 -73.26
N GLY A 13 30.45 -4.17 -74.42
CA GLY A 13 30.05 -4.96 -75.59
C GLY A 13 30.16 -6.48 -75.47
N THR A 14 29.40 -7.14 -76.35
CA THR A 14 29.56 -8.52 -76.87
C THR A 14 30.07 -9.56 -75.87
N GLY A 15 29.15 -10.13 -75.09
CA GLY A 15 29.40 -11.31 -74.27
C GLY A 15 28.26 -11.56 -73.28
N ILE A 16 27.65 -12.73 -73.35
CA ILE A 16 26.52 -13.12 -72.48
C ILE A 16 27.05 -13.29 -71.06
N PHE A 17 26.52 -12.55 -70.09
CA PHE A 17 26.67 -12.86 -68.66
C PHE A 17 25.30 -13.18 -68.08
N LEU A 18 25.11 -14.45 -67.71
CA LEU A 18 24.05 -14.88 -66.80
C LEU A 18 24.27 -14.17 -65.46
N ILE A 19 23.44 -13.19 -65.13
CA ILE A 19 23.30 -12.73 -63.75
C ILE A 19 22.04 -13.39 -63.24
N GLY A 20 22.22 -14.52 -62.56
CA GLY A 20 21.14 -15.17 -61.83
C GLY A 20 20.49 -14.16 -60.90
N GLN A 21 19.16 -14.20 -60.81
CA GLN A 21 18.44 -13.54 -59.73
C GLN A 21 18.89 -14.17 -58.41
N GLN A 22 19.91 -13.59 -57.77
CA GLN A 22 20.03 -13.77 -56.34
C GLN A 22 18.98 -12.87 -55.69
N THR A 23 17.84 -13.46 -55.36
CA THR A 23 17.10 -13.02 -54.18
C THR A 23 18.01 -13.23 -52.98
N VAL A 24 18.73 -12.19 -52.60
CA VAL A 24 19.39 -12.15 -51.30
C VAL A 24 18.27 -12.05 -50.28
N ASN A 25 17.92 -13.17 -49.66
CA ASN A 25 17.14 -13.14 -48.44
C ASN A 25 18.04 -12.46 -47.40
N ALA A 26 17.69 -11.26 -46.95
CA ALA A 26 18.29 -10.69 -45.75
C ALA A 26 17.95 -11.63 -44.58
N ALA A 27 18.92 -12.44 -44.18
CA ALA A 27 18.78 -13.43 -43.11
C ALA A 27 19.45 -12.98 -41.80
N ASP A 28 19.72 -11.68 -41.64
CA ASP A 28 20.27 -11.16 -40.38
C ASP A 28 19.17 -10.49 -39.56
N ASN A 29 18.68 -11.23 -38.57
CA ASN A 29 17.99 -10.69 -37.42
C ASN A 29 18.98 -10.58 -36.25
N THR A 30 19.19 -9.37 -35.75
CA THR A 30 20.07 -9.10 -34.60
C THR A 30 19.22 -8.60 -33.44
N ASN A 31 19.38 -9.21 -32.26
CA ASN A 31 18.69 -8.79 -31.04
C ASN A 31 19.62 -7.97 -30.16
N THR A 32 19.15 -6.82 -29.67
CA THR A 32 19.83 -6.04 -28.63
C THR A 32 19.07 -6.22 -27.32
N THR A 33 19.77 -6.58 -26.24
CA THR A 33 19.15 -6.65 -24.90
C THR A 33 19.35 -5.32 -24.19
N ALA A 34 18.26 -4.67 -23.78
CA ALA A 34 18.29 -3.54 -22.87
C ALA A 34 18.11 -4.05 -21.43
N ASN A 35 18.98 -3.63 -20.51
CA ASN A 35 18.93 -4.02 -19.10
C ASN A 35 18.68 -2.81 -18.21
N VAL A 36 17.80 -2.96 -17.24
CA VAL A 36 17.58 -2.00 -16.15
C VAL A 36 17.42 -2.77 -14.84
N SER A 37 18.04 -2.27 -13.77
CA SER A 37 17.85 -2.79 -12.41
C SER A 37 17.08 -1.76 -11.60
N VAL A 38 15.86 -2.11 -11.20
CA VAL A 38 15.05 -1.32 -10.27
C VAL A 38 15.11 -2.02 -8.91
N LEU A 39 15.65 -1.34 -7.91
CA LEU A 39 15.77 -1.86 -6.56
C LEU A 39 14.46 -1.62 -5.79
N GLY A 40 14.09 -2.57 -4.93
CA GLY A 40 12.96 -2.40 -4.00
C GLY A 40 13.25 -1.30 -2.98
N GLY A 41 12.21 -0.57 -2.60
CA GLY A 41 12.19 0.31 -1.45
C GLY A 41 11.84 -0.43 -0.16
N GLY A 42 11.14 0.24 0.75
CA GLY A 42 10.69 -0.32 2.03
C GLY A 42 9.17 -0.42 2.14
N LEU A 43 8.74 -0.98 3.27
CA LEU A 43 7.36 -0.92 3.76
C LEU A 43 7.18 0.38 4.55
N THR A 44 6.24 1.24 4.14
CA THR A 44 6.03 2.54 4.78
C THR A 44 4.55 2.81 5.06
N ILE A 45 4.29 3.60 6.09
CA ILE A 45 2.94 4.06 6.45
C ILE A 45 2.84 5.53 6.05
N THR A 46 1.83 5.88 5.26
CA THR A 46 1.50 7.28 5.00
C THR A 46 0.96 7.90 6.29
N PRO A 47 1.52 9.02 6.78
CA PRO A 47 1.06 9.63 8.03
C PRO A 47 -0.43 9.97 8.01
N LEU A 48 -1.15 9.51 9.03
CA LEU A 48 -2.52 9.94 9.30
C LEU A 48 -2.47 11.22 10.14
N ALA A 49 -3.19 12.27 9.70
CA ALA A 49 -3.14 13.58 10.37
C ALA A 49 -3.81 13.58 11.75
N GLN A 50 -5.04 13.05 11.86
CA GLN A 50 -5.81 12.97 13.10
C GLN A 50 -7.04 12.08 12.94
N ILE A 51 -7.52 11.50 14.04
CA ILE A 51 -8.86 10.92 14.20
C ILE A 51 -9.67 11.87 15.09
N ASN A 52 -10.89 12.24 14.68
CA ASN A 52 -11.69 13.23 15.41
C ASN A 52 -13.05 12.66 15.82
N PHE A 53 -13.32 12.63 17.12
CA PHE A 53 -14.59 12.14 17.70
C PHE A 53 -15.60 13.26 18.00
N GLY A 54 -15.24 14.52 17.75
CA GLY A 54 -16.08 15.68 18.00
C GLY A 54 -16.24 16.03 19.48
N THR A 55 -17.40 16.56 19.85
CA THR A 55 -17.72 17.02 21.21
C THR A 55 -18.80 16.14 21.84
N VAL A 56 -18.66 15.90 23.15
CA VAL A 56 -19.66 15.17 23.96
C VAL A 56 -20.11 16.05 25.10
N THR A 57 -21.43 16.15 25.30
CA THR A 57 -22.00 16.83 26.47
C THR A 57 -22.09 15.86 27.64
N LYS A 58 -21.55 16.26 28.79
CA LYS A 58 -21.65 15.47 30.03
C LYS A 58 -23.08 15.53 30.57
N ASP A 59 -23.80 14.43 30.45
CA ASP A 59 -25.19 14.25 30.88
C ASP A 59 -25.37 13.13 31.94
N GLY A 60 -24.25 12.59 32.43
CA GLY A 60 -24.23 11.53 33.43
C GLY A 60 -24.39 10.11 32.86
N GLN A 61 -24.38 9.94 31.53
CA GLN A 61 -24.39 8.65 30.86
C GLN A 61 -23.04 8.31 30.22
N ASP A 62 -22.85 7.03 29.89
CA ASP A 62 -21.75 6.59 29.04
C ASP A 62 -22.07 6.96 27.58
N HIS A 63 -21.05 7.29 26.79
CA HIS A 63 -21.18 7.66 25.39
C HIS A 63 -20.28 6.79 24.51
N THR A 64 -20.73 6.51 23.29
CA THR A 64 -19.89 5.93 22.23
C THR A 64 -19.87 6.91 21.07
N GLN A 65 -18.70 7.43 20.73
CA GLN A 65 -18.52 8.38 19.64
C GLN A 65 -17.79 7.74 18.46
N PRO A 66 -18.38 7.71 17.26
CA PRO A 66 -17.68 7.29 16.07
C PRO A 66 -16.74 8.38 15.56
N ASP A 67 -15.70 7.95 14.84
CA ASP A 67 -14.83 8.87 14.10
C ASP A 67 -15.62 9.66 13.05
N GLN A 68 -15.53 10.99 13.15
CA GLN A 68 -16.16 11.94 12.23
C GLN A 68 -15.31 12.19 10.98
N SER A 69 -14.02 11.86 11.03
CA SER A 69 -13.06 12.09 9.94
C SER A 69 -13.04 10.98 8.89
N LYS A 70 -13.64 9.82 9.18
CA LYS A 70 -13.56 8.60 8.34
C LYS A 70 -12.11 8.25 8.01
N SER A 71 -11.28 8.19 9.05
CA SER A 71 -9.85 7.99 8.95
C SER A 71 -9.49 6.71 8.22
N GLN A 72 -8.51 6.84 7.32
CA GLN A 72 -7.93 5.75 6.56
C GLN A 72 -6.43 5.69 6.80
N LEU A 73 -5.89 4.47 6.86
CA LEU A 73 -4.45 4.24 6.83
C LEU A 73 -4.04 3.75 5.45
N ILE A 74 -2.90 4.23 4.96
CA ILE A 74 -2.32 3.80 3.69
C ILE A 74 -0.94 3.21 3.96
N ILE A 75 -0.75 1.96 3.57
CA ILE A 75 0.50 1.21 3.65
C ILE A 75 1.04 1.07 2.25
N ASN A 76 2.30 1.48 2.04
CA ASN A 76 2.99 1.34 0.77
C ASN A 76 4.02 0.22 0.87
N ASP A 77 3.85 -0.83 0.07
CA ASP A 77 4.80 -1.94 -0.06
C ASP A 77 5.63 -1.77 -1.34
N ASN A 78 6.81 -1.17 -1.21
CA ASN A 78 7.73 -0.98 -2.33
C ASN A 78 8.86 -2.02 -2.34
N ARG A 79 8.79 -3.07 -1.50
CA ARG A 79 9.91 -4.00 -1.29
C ARG A 79 10.20 -4.89 -2.50
N GLY A 80 9.24 -5.02 -3.42
CA GLY A 80 9.42 -5.76 -4.68
C GLY A 80 9.31 -7.27 -4.50
N THR A 81 10.32 -8.05 -4.91
CA THR A 81 10.20 -9.52 -5.02
C THR A 81 10.37 -10.29 -3.70
N THR A 82 10.65 -9.60 -2.58
CA THR A 82 10.85 -10.24 -1.29
C THR A 82 9.57 -10.86 -0.74
N ASN A 83 8.40 -10.25 -0.99
CA ASN A 83 7.03 -10.72 -0.69
C ASN A 83 6.94 -11.75 0.44
N THR A 84 7.41 -11.43 1.64
CA THR A 84 7.33 -12.32 2.80
C THR A 84 6.00 -12.20 3.55
N GLY A 85 5.05 -11.43 3.03
CA GLY A 85 3.95 -10.90 3.82
C GLY A 85 4.39 -9.68 4.64
N TRP A 86 3.43 -9.07 5.31
CA TRP A 86 3.65 -8.05 6.32
C TRP A 86 2.44 -7.97 7.25
N TYR A 87 2.62 -7.35 8.41
CA TYR A 87 1.53 -7.04 9.31
C TYR A 87 1.70 -5.64 9.91
N LEU A 88 0.57 -5.05 10.30
CA LEU A 88 0.51 -3.75 10.94
C LEU A 88 0.04 -3.95 12.37
N THR A 89 0.80 -3.39 13.31
CA THR A 89 0.40 -3.28 14.71
C THR A 89 0.05 -1.86 15.08
N ALA A 90 -0.88 -1.71 16.01
CA ALA A 90 -1.22 -0.45 16.64
C ALA A 90 -1.23 -0.56 18.17
N ASN A 91 -0.81 0.49 18.84
CA ASN A 91 -0.96 0.67 20.29
C ASN A 91 -1.10 2.15 20.64
N LEU A 92 -1.65 2.43 21.82
CA LEU A 92 -1.58 3.76 22.42
C LEU A 92 -0.16 4.00 22.93
N GLU A 93 0.35 5.21 22.70
CA GLU A 93 1.63 5.64 23.24
C GLU A 93 1.57 5.74 24.77
N ASP A 94 2.48 5.05 25.47
CA ASP A 94 2.68 5.22 26.90
C ASP A 94 3.70 6.35 27.17
N LYS A 95 3.27 7.45 27.79
CA LYS A 95 4.16 8.55 28.20
C LYS A 95 4.63 8.44 29.65
N GLY A 96 4.61 7.24 30.25
CA GLY A 96 5.18 6.98 31.58
C GLY A 96 4.38 7.60 32.74
N LYS A 97 3.11 7.95 32.51
CA LYS A 97 2.15 8.42 33.54
C LYS A 97 0.82 7.66 33.51
N GLY A 98 0.81 6.46 32.91
CA GLY A 98 -0.40 5.81 32.40
C GLY A 98 -0.71 6.27 30.98
N VAL A 99 -1.74 5.67 30.33
CA VAL A 99 -2.20 6.04 28.98
C VAL A 99 -2.52 7.54 28.94
N THR A 100 -1.54 8.35 28.53
CA THR A 100 -1.74 9.78 28.38
C THR A 100 -2.53 10.00 27.11
N GLY A 101 -3.79 10.38 27.29
CA GLY A 101 -4.54 11.02 26.23
C GLY A 101 -6.01 10.70 26.15
N LEU A 102 -6.43 9.57 26.72
CA LEU A 102 -7.84 9.14 26.72
C LEU A 102 -8.37 8.79 28.13
N ASP A 103 -7.52 8.82 29.17
CA ASP A 103 -7.90 8.90 30.60
C ASP A 103 -9.05 7.95 31.04
N GLY A 104 -8.94 6.65 30.73
CA GLY A 104 -9.97 5.66 31.08
C GLY A 104 -11.09 5.49 30.05
N MET A 105 -11.08 6.27 28.96
CA MET A 105 -11.84 5.95 27.75
C MET A 105 -11.20 4.77 27.01
N THR A 106 -12.00 4.04 26.23
CA THR A 106 -11.53 2.94 25.38
C THR A 106 -11.63 3.34 23.92
N LEU A 107 -10.51 3.30 23.21
CA LEU A 107 -10.46 3.49 21.76
C LEU A 107 -10.48 2.14 21.06
N HIS A 108 -11.56 1.87 20.34
CA HIS A 108 -11.69 0.71 19.48
C HIS A 108 -11.36 1.08 18.03
N LEU A 109 -10.54 0.28 17.36
CA LEU A 109 -10.36 0.33 15.91
C LEU A 109 -11.06 -0.89 15.31
N ASP A 110 -12.07 -0.69 14.47
CA ASP A 110 -12.72 -1.77 13.70
C ASP A 110 -12.21 -1.73 12.26
N THR A 111 -10.95 -2.15 12.09
CA THR A 111 -10.28 -2.01 10.80
C THR A 111 -10.95 -2.86 9.73
N LYS A 112 -11.15 -2.25 8.55
CA LYS A 112 -11.75 -2.91 7.39
C LYS A 112 -11.07 -2.45 6.13
N LYS A 113 -11.13 -3.27 5.09
CA LYS A 113 -10.85 -2.79 3.74
C LYS A 113 -11.95 -1.81 3.30
N PRO A 114 -11.64 -0.78 2.49
CA PRO A 114 -12.66 0.10 1.95
C PRO A 114 -13.71 -0.62 1.12
N ASP A 115 -14.93 -0.09 1.12
CA ASP A 115 -16.04 -0.66 0.35
C ASP A 115 -15.69 -0.76 -1.14
N GLY A 116 -15.87 -1.97 -1.70
CA GLY A 116 -15.53 -2.26 -3.10
C GLY A 116 -14.04 -2.46 -3.38
N SER A 117 -13.16 -2.41 -2.37
CA SER A 117 -11.73 -2.68 -2.57
C SER A 117 -11.47 -4.17 -2.86
N SER A 118 -10.49 -4.43 -3.73
CA SER A 118 -9.96 -5.76 -4.02
C SER A 118 -8.87 -6.20 -3.05
N GLU A 119 -8.63 -5.42 -1.99
CA GLU A 119 -7.58 -5.70 -1.03
C GLU A 119 -7.78 -7.06 -0.36
N LYS A 120 -6.65 -7.65 -0.03
CA LYS A 120 -6.51 -8.97 0.58
C LYS A 120 -5.97 -8.81 1.99
N GLY A 121 -5.81 -9.92 2.70
CA GLY A 121 -5.39 -9.92 4.09
C GLY A 121 -6.54 -9.91 5.09
N THR A 122 -6.15 -10.00 6.36
CA THR A 122 -7.04 -10.01 7.50
C THR A 122 -7.03 -8.63 8.14
N PHE A 123 -8.22 -8.08 8.36
CA PHE A 123 -8.45 -6.82 9.06
C PHE A 123 -9.19 -7.13 10.36
N THR A 124 -8.68 -6.63 11.47
CA THR A 124 -9.12 -7.04 12.81
C THR A 124 -9.61 -5.84 13.62
N GLY A 125 -10.68 -6.07 14.37
CA GLY A 125 -11.18 -5.13 15.37
C GLY A 125 -10.44 -5.31 16.69
N VAL A 126 -9.91 -4.22 17.27
CA VAL A 126 -9.18 -4.25 18.55
C VAL A 126 -9.50 -3.04 19.42
N ASP A 127 -9.54 -3.27 20.73
CA ASP A 127 -9.44 -2.18 21.70
C ASP A 127 -7.96 -1.88 21.93
N LEU A 128 -7.56 -0.64 21.64
CA LEU A 128 -6.16 -0.27 21.79
C LEU A 128 -5.77 -0.14 23.26
N THR A 129 -4.64 -0.75 23.57
CA THR A 129 -3.95 -0.64 24.87
C THR A 129 -2.54 -0.10 24.64
N THR A 130 -1.71 -0.07 25.68
CA THR A 130 -0.27 0.22 25.53
C THR A 130 0.49 -0.90 24.82
N ASP A 131 -0.08 -2.11 24.80
CA ASP A 131 0.53 -3.27 24.14
C ASP A 131 0.15 -3.31 22.65
N ALA A 132 1.14 -3.59 21.81
CA ALA A 132 0.97 -3.69 20.36
C ALA A 132 -0.01 -4.82 20.00
N SER A 133 -1.07 -4.45 19.27
CA SER A 133 -2.05 -5.38 18.73
C SER A 133 -1.98 -5.39 17.21
N THR A 134 -1.94 -6.58 16.60
CA THR A 134 -2.02 -6.72 15.14
C THR A 134 -3.42 -6.37 14.68
N ILE A 135 -3.51 -5.43 13.73
CA ILE A 135 -4.79 -4.95 13.17
C ILE A 135 -4.95 -5.29 11.70
N ILE A 136 -3.84 -5.43 10.96
CA ILE A 136 -3.84 -5.88 9.57
C ILE A 136 -2.75 -6.92 9.42
N SER A 137 -3.03 -8.00 8.69
CA SER A 137 -2.01 -8.94 8.24
C SER A 137 -2.24 -9.28 6.78
N LEU A 138 -1.15 -9.32 6.02
CA LEU A 138 -1.16 -9.67 4.61
C LEU A 138 -0.17 -10.81 4.39
N ASP A 139 -0.70 -11.97 4.01
CA ASP A 139 0.13 -13.14 3.75
C ASP A 139 0.89 -12.99 2.43
N LYS A 140 2.01 -13.71 2.32
CA LYS A 140 2.80 -13.78 1.07
C LYS A 140 1.95 -14.12 -0.16
N SER A 141 0.98 -15.02 -0.03
CA SER A 141 0.12 -15.46 -1.15
C SER A 141 -0.80 -14.35 -1.67
N ASP A 142 -1.05 -13.34 -0.84
CA ASP A 142 -1.96 -12.24 -1.13
C ASP A 142 -1.26 -11.05 -1.77
N ILE A 143 0.08 -11.00 -1.70
CA ILE A 143 0.88 -9.92 -2.30
C ILE A 143 1.16 -10.24 -3.77
N ARG A 144 0.60 -9.42 -4.65
CA ARG A 144 0.99 -9.39 -6.06
C ARG A 144 2.08 -8.34 -6.24
N LEU A 145 3.03 -8.56 -7.14
CA LEU A 145 4.12 -7.61 -7.40
C LEU A 145 3.64 -6.23 -7.89
N SER A 146 2.42 -6.14 -8.42
CA SER A 146 1.77 -4.89 -8.80
C SER A 146 1.14 -4.12 -7.64
N ASP A 147 0.93 -4.79 -6.51
CA ASP A 147 0.09 -4.29 -5.42
C ASP A 147 0.99 -3.59 -4.42
N THR A 148 1.29 -2.32 -4.69
CA THR A 148 2.20 -1.52 -3.88
C THR A 148 1.49 -0.71 -2.80
N VAL A 149 0.16 -0.73 -2.77
CA VAL A 149 -0.65 0.07 -1.84
C VAL A 149 -1.75 -0.79 -1.23
N THR A 150 -1.86 -0.73 0.09
CA THR A 150 -3.00 -1.26 0.86
C THR A 150 -3.59 -0.13 1.70
N THR A 151 -4.90 0.03 1.62
CA THR A 151 -5.69 1.00 2.36
C THR A 151 -6.51 0.28 3.41
N ALA A 152 -6.77 0.93 4.54
CA ALA A 152 -7.64 0.40 5.56
C ALA A 152 -8.50 1.52 6.15
N ASP A 153 -9.81 1.33 6.16
CA ASP A 153 -10.72 2.13 6.97
C ASP A 153 -10.52 1.75 8.44
N LEU A 154 -10.29 2.74 9.30
CA LEU A 154 -10.06 2.48 10.72
C LEU A 154 -11.36 2.26 11.52
N ASN A 155 -12.47 2.86 11.06
CA ASN A 155 -13.79 2.87 11.72
C ASN A 155 -13.70 3.02 13.23
N ALA A 156 -12.90 3.98 13.68
CA ALA A 156 -12.59 4.12 15.09
C ALA A 156 -13.85 4.53 15.88
N THR A 157 -13.99 3.99 17.09
CA THR A 157 -15.00 4.41 18.06
C THR A 157 -14.37 4.65 19.42
N LEU A 158 -14.82 5.70 20.09
CA LEU A 158 -14.35 6.07 21.41
C LEU A 158 -15.48 5.88 22.42
N ASN A 159 -15.27 4.94 23.35
CA ASN A 159 -16.17 4.72 24.48
C ASN A 159 -15.74 5.61 25.64
N ILE A 160 -16.64 6.49 26.06
CA ILE A 160 -16.43 7.53 27.07
C ILE A 160 -17.30 7.21 28.29
N PRO A 161 -16.70 6.74 29.40
CA PRO A 161 -17.45 6.50 30.63
C PRO A 161 -18.02 7.80 31.23
N LYS A 162 -19.17 7.71 31.90
CA LYS A 162 -19.79 8.84 32.63
C LYS A 162 -18.89 9.47 33.70
N SER A 163 -17.93 8.71 34.22
CA SER A 163 -16.96 9.14 35.24
C SER A 163 -15.93 10.14 34.71
N ILE A 164 -15.73 10.22 33.39
CA ILE A 164 -14.76 11.10 32.77
C ILE A 164 -15.09 12.58 33.05
N ALA A 165 -14.07 13.37 33.38
CA ALA A 165 -14.23 14.80 33.62
C ALA A 165 -14.46 15.56 32.31
N ALA A 166 -15.15 16.70 32.36
CA ALA A 166 -15.29 17.56 31.19
C ALA A 166 -13.93 18.23 30.90
N ASN A 167 -13.29 17.85 29.79
CA ASN A 167 -12.03 18.42 29.34
C ASN A 167 -11.78 18.10 27.85
N THR A 168 -10.71 18.65 27.29
CA THR A 168 -10.16 18.24 25.99
C THR A 168 -9.14 17.13 26.21
N TYR A 169 -9.30 16.03 25.48
CA TYR A 169 -8.47 14.84 25.55
C TYR A 169 -7.77 14.62 24.21
N SER A 170 -6.52 14.16 24.23
CA SER A 170 -5.73 13.87 23.03
C SER A 170 -4.78 12.71 23.26
N GLY A 171 -4.95 11.62 22.51
CA GLY A 171 -4.06 10.47 22.52
C GLY A 171 -3.18 10.37 21.28
N THR A 172 -2.12 9.59 21.37
CA THR A 172 -1.25 9.26 20.24
C THR A 172 -1.32 7.75 20.00
N ILE A 173 -1.57 7.35 18.76
CA ILE A 173 -1.50 5.95 18.32
C ILE A 173 -0.15 5.76 17.64
N VAL A 174 0.58 4.73 18.06
CA VAL A 174 1.82 4.28 17.44
C VAL A 174 1.46 3.19 16.44
N TRP A 175 1.94 3.34 15.21
CA TRP A 175 1.72 2.39 14.11
C TRP A 175 3.05 1.81 13.68
N ASN A 176 3.13 0.48 13.56
CA ASN A 176 4.34 -0.20 13.09
C ASN A 176 3.97 -1.20 11.99
N ALA A 177 4.51 -0.98 10.80
CA ALA A 177 4.41 -1.93 9.68
C ALA A 177 5.66 -2.80 9.70
N ILE A 178 5.46 -4.12 9.76
CA ILE A 178 6.52 -5.09 10.04
C ILE A 178 6.55 -6.15 8.95
N ASP A 179 7.76 -6.47 8.49
CA ASP A 179 8.01 -7.47 7.47
C ASP A 179 7.80 -8.90 8.03
N GLY A 180 7.06 -9.74 7.30
CA GLY A 180 6.83 -11.14 7.66
C GLY A 180 5.44 -11.42 8.20
N ALA A 181 5.26 -12.57 8.84
CA ALA A 181 4.02 -12.98 9.49
C ALA A 181 4.02 -12.54 10.96
N PRO A 182 2.85 -12.22 11.54
CA PRO A 182 2.73 -11.97 12.98
C PRO A 182 3.19 -13.21 13.76
N ALA A 183 3.86 -12.98 14.89
CA ALA A 183 4.41 -14.02 15.77
C ALA A 183 3.33 -14.80 16.53
#